data_AF-A0A933RD39-F1
#
_entry.id   AF-A0A933RD39-F1
#
_cell.length_a   1.000
_cell.length_b   1.000
_cell.length_c   1.000
_cell.angle_alpha   90.00
_cell.angle_beta   90.00
_cell.angle_gamma   90.00
#
_symmetry.space_group_name_H-M   'P 1'
#
loop_
_entity.id
_entity.type
_entity.pdbx_description
1 polymer ?
#
loop_
_entity_poly.entity_id
_entity_poly.type
_entity_poly.pdbx_seq_one_letter_code
_entity_poly.pdbx_strand_id
1 'polypeptide(L)'
;MNAAATVVGDETVLLCRVEDRRGFSHLTCARSRDGASNWVVDDHPALAYDGTHPEEEWGLEDPRATYVEELGRWIITYTAFGREGPGVSLAQTEDFKSFERLGMVMSPEDKNAALLPRRIGGDWVLFHRPTSAQGADVWLSRSSDLKSWHSPERVLGRRQGGWWDAARVGMGPPPLETEHGWLVVYHGVRQTVAGGLYRAGLALLDLEEPARVLRRSDEWVLGPNADYEVSGDVPNVVFPCGLVHDAGNDTLFLYYGAADTRIGLATARCSDVLEYLLACPPG
;
A
#
# COMPACT_ATOMS: atom_id res chain seq x y z
N MET A 1 -8.09 8.96 -5.00
CA MET A 1 -7.41 9.26 -3.73
C MET A 1 -7.07 7.93 -3.07
N ASN A 2 -5.84 7.80 -2.58
CA ASN A 2 -5.31 6.57 -1.99
C ASN A 2 -4.99 6.84 -0.52
N ALA A 3 -5.29 5.93 0.40
CA ALA A 3 -5.09 6.18 1.82
C ALA A 3 -4.46 5.01 2.55
N ALA A 4 -3.45 5.31 3.39
CA ALA A 4 -3.05 4.41 4.45
C ALA A 4 -4.15 4.34 5.51
N ALA A 5 -4.23 3.25 6.26
CA ALA A 5 -5.17 3.11 7.36
C ALA A 5 -4.50 2.48 8.58
N THR A 6 -4.86 2.93 9.78
CA THR A 6 -4.44 2.34 11.04
C THR A 6 -5.41 2.72 12.16
N VAL A 7 -5.19 2.23 13.37
CA VAL A 7 -5.95 2.58 14.57
C VAL A 7 -5.05 3.37 15.52
N VAL A 8 -5.53 4.51 16.00
CA VAL A 8 -4.86 5.34 17.01
C VAL A 8 -5.85 5.60 18.14
N GLY A 9 -5.62 5.00 19.31
CA GLY A 9 -6.59 5.04 20.40
C GLY A 9 -7.88 4.28 20.03
N ASP A 10 -9.01 4.97 20.09
CA ASP A 10 -10.35 4.46 19.74
C ASP A 10 -10.82 4.87 18.33
N GLU A 11 -9.94 5.47 17.54
CA GLU A 11 -10.27 5.98 16.20
C GLU A 11 -9.47 5.25 15.12
N THR A 12 -10.13 4.99 13.99
CA THR A 12 -9.45 4.70 12.74
C THR A 12 -8.93 6.00 12.14
N VAL A 13 -7.66 6.00 11.78
CA VAL A 13 -7.00 7.11 11.09
C VAL A 13 -6.66 6.70 9.68
N LEU A 14 -7.08 7.52 8.71
CA LEU A 14 -6.60 7.46 7.35
C LEU A 14 -5.56 8.56 7.12
N LEU A 15 -4.45 8.22 6.48
CA LEU A 15 -3.54 9.21 5.89
C LEU A 15 -3.83 9.24 4.39
N CYS A 16 -4.58 10.24 3.95
CA CYS A 16 -5.12 10.33 2.60
C CYS A 16 -4.19 11.10 1.68
N ARG A 17 -3.87 10.56 0.50
CA ARG A 17 -3.41 11.36 -0.64
C ARG A 17 -4.54 12.29 -1.08
N VAL A 18 -4.30 13.58 -1.00
CA VAL A 18 -5.19 14.65 -1.45
C VAL A 18 -4.47 15.46 -2.52
N GLU A 19 -5.12 15.65 -3.66
CA GLU A 19 -4.60 16.49 -4.74
C GLU A 19 -5.27 17.87 -4.70
N ASP A 20 -4.48 18.93 -4.77
CA ASP A 20 -5.01 20.28 -4.89
C ASP A 20 -5.45 20.62 -6.32
N ARG A 21 -6.13 21.75 -6.51
CA ARG A 21 -6.63 22.16 -7.84
C ARG A 21 -5.54 22.54 -8.85
N ARG A 22 -4.26 22.50 -8.46
CA ARG A 22 -3.11 22.70 -9.34
C ARG A 22 -2.52 21.36 -9.79
N GLY A 23 -2.95 20.24 -9.21
CA GLY A 23 -2.44 18.90 -9.49
C GLY A 23 -1.31 18.44 -8.55
N PHE A 24 -1.05 19.16 -7.44
CA PHE A 24 -0.01 18.77 -6.48
C PHE A 24 -0.62 17.95 -5.35
N SER A 25 -0.04 16.78 -5.09
CA SER A 25 -0.50 15.87 -4.03
C SER A 25 0.20 16.12 -2.69
N HIS A 26 -0.56 16.02 -1.61
CA HIS A 26 -0.09 16.04 -0.22
C HIS A 26 -0.81 14.96 0.58
N LEU A 27 -0.37 14.73 1.82
CA LEU A 27 -0.99 13.77 2.73
C LEU A 27 -1.75 14.49 3.84
N THR A 28 -3.01 14.13 4.05
CA THR A 28 -3.90 14.72 5.06
C THR A 28 -4.56 13.63 5.88
N CYS A 29 -4.58 13.80 7.20
CA CYS A 29 -5.24 12.85 8.09
C CYS A 29 -6.77 13.01 8.04
N ALA A 30 -7.49 11.89 8.13
CA ALA A 30 -8.91 11.85 8.41
C ALA A 30 -9.18 10.83 9.52
N ARG A 31 -10.13 11.12 10.41
CA ARG A 31 -10.42 10.28 11.59
C ARG A 31 -11.88 9.88 11.64
N SER A 32 -12.12 8.66 12.05
CA SER A 32 -13.47 8.13 12.29
C SER A 32 -13.44 7.11 13.42
N ARG A 33 -14.45 7.15 14.29
CA ARG A 33 -14.61 6.18 15.38
C ARG A 33 -15.04 4.79 14.91
N ASP A 34 -15.82 4.71 13.83
CA ASP A 34 -16.30 3.43 13.28
C ASP A 34 -15.47 2.97 12.07
N GLY A 35 -14.54 3.79 11.60
CA GLY A 35 -13.72 3.51 10.43
C GLY A 35 -14.51 3.43 9.12
N ALA A 36 -15.78 3.80 9.09
CA ALA A 36 -16.64 3.66 7.93
C ALA A 36 -17.33 4.97 7.53
N SER A 37 -17.72 5.77 8.52
CA SER A 37 -18.55 6.95 8.33
C SER A 37 -18.08 8.13 9.19
N ASN A 38 -18.74 9.28 9.05
CA ASN A 38 -18.50 10.48 9.88
C ASN A 38 -17.03 10.91 9.96
N TRP A 39 -16.30 10.78 8.85
CA TRP A 39 -14.90 11.17 8.76
C TRP A 39 -14.72 12.66 9.04
N VAL A 40 -13.85 12.98 9.99
CA VAL A 40 -13.35 14.33 10.24
C VAL A 40 -12.00 14.44 9.56
N VAL A 41 -11.93 15.25 8.51
CA VAL A 41 -10.69 15.53 7.76
C VAL A 41 -9.99 16.72 8.40
N ASP A 42 -8.68 16.63 8.57
CA ASP A 42 -7.89 17.74 9.11
C ASP A 42 -7.89 18.94 8.13
N ASP A 43 -7.98 20.15 8.68
CA ASP A 43 -8.01 21.39 7.89
C ASP A 43 -6.68 21.71 7.18
N HIS A 44 -5.60 21.02 7.58
CA HIS A 44 -4.25 21.23 7.06
C HIS A 44 -3.57 19.90 6.73
N PRO A 45 -2.69 19.89 5.70
CA PRO A 45 -1.88 18.73 5.39
C PRO A 45 -1.04 18.27 6.58
N ALA A 46 -0.97 16.96 6.77
CA ALA A 46 -0.03 16.31 7.69
C ALA A 46 1.39 16.34 7.13
N LEU A 47 1.54 16.08 5.82
CA LEU A 47 2.78 16.19 5.07
C LEU A 47 2.52 16.82 3.71
N ALA A 48 3.26 17.87 3.39
CA ALA A 48 3.24 18.55 2.09
C ALA A 48 4.66 19.02 1.75
N TYR A 49 4.98 19.16 0.47
CA TYR A 49 6.27 19.69 0.04
C TYR A 49 6.57 21.04 0.69
N ASP A 50 7.70 21.13 1.39
CA ASP A 50 8.10 22.28 2.20
C ASP A 50 9.25 23.09 1.58
N GLY A 51 9.66 22.76 0.35
CA GLY A 51 10.79 23.41 -0.32
C GLY A 51 12.16 22.79 -0.03
N THR A 52 12.25 21.80 0.88
CA THR A 52 13.54 21.24 1.32
C THR A 52 13.80 19.81 0.87
N HIS A 53 12.78 19.10 0.37
CA HIS A 53 12.85 17.71 -0.12
C HIS A 53 12.51 17.68 -1.63
N PRO A 54 13.47 17.95 -2.54
CA PRO A 54 13.21 18.11 -3.98
C PRO A 54 12.59 16.87 -4.63
N GLU A 55 12.76 15.69 -4.05
CA GLU A 55 12.10 14.47 -4.46
C GLU A 55 10.57 14.48 -4.31
N GLU A 56 10.03 15.39 -3.49
CA GLU A 56 8.59 15.57 -3.27
C GLU A 56 8.01 16.75 -4.08
N GLU A 57 8.79 17.39 -4.98
CA GLU A 57 8.41 18.70 -5.56
C GLU A 57 7.07 18.71 -6.30
N TRP A 58 6.60 17.55 -6.78
CA TRP A 58 5.29 17.38 -7.44
C TRP A 58 4.25 16.68 -6.57
N GLY A 59 4.66 16.07 -5.45
CA GLY A 59 3.77 15.64 -4.39
C GLY A 59 4.20 14.40 -3.64
N LEU A 60 3.37 14.06 -2.65
CA LEU A 60 3.46 12.85 -1.86
C LEU A 60 2.24 11.99 -2.14
N GLU A 61 2.45 10.72 -2.50
CA GLU A 61 1.40 9.84 -2.99
C GLU A 61 1.38 8.48 -2.32
N ASP A 62 0.22 7.83 -2.39
CA ASP A 62 -0.04 6.45 -1.99
C ASP A 62 0.64 6.02 -0.67
N PRO A 63 0.33 6.68 0.47
CA PRO A 63 0.93 6.32 1.73
C PRO A 63 0.47 4.93 2.19
N ARG A 64 1.35 4.23 2.92
CA ARG A 64 1.03 3.08 3.77
C ARG A 64 1.58 3.36 5.16
N ALA A 65 0.92 2.84 6.19
CA ALA A 65 1.29 3.07 7.59
C ALA A 65 1.45 1.73 8.30
N THR A 66 2.64 1.49 8.85
CA THR A 66 2.95 0.28 9.62
C THR A 66 3.33 0.71 11.03
N TYR A 67 2.61 0.22 12.05
CA TYR A 67 3.06 0.38 13.43
C TYR A 67 4.21 -0.58 13.70
N VAL A 68 5.33 -0.05 14.20
CA VAL A 68 6.52 -0.83 14.52
C VAL A 68 6.74 -0.78 16.02
N GLU A 69 6.42 -1.89 16.69
CA GLU A 69 6.42 -1.98 18.16
C GLU A 69 7.81 -1.71 18.76
N GLU A 70 8.88 -2.26 18.16
CA GLU A 70 10.28 -2.03 18.57
C GLU A 70 10.65 -0.54 18.59
N LEU A 71 10.03 0.27 17.73
CA LEU A 71 10.31 1.70 17.59
C LEU A 71 9.28 2.59 18.31
N GLY A 72 8.18 2.01 18.80
CA GLY A 72 7.07 2.71 19.44
C GLY A 72 6.37 3.74 18.54
N ARG A 73 6.45 3.57 17.22
CA ARG A 73 6.00 4.58 16.24
C ARG A 73 5.46 3.94 14.96
N TRP A 74 4.68 4.71 14.21
CA TRP A 74 4.30 4.35 12.85
C TRP A 74 5.40 4.78 11.88
N ILE A 75 5.78 3.86 10.99
CA ILE A 75 6.57 4.17 9.81
C ILE A 75 5.63 4.30 8.62
N ILE A 76 5.75 5.42 7.93
CA ILE A 76 4.98 5.76 6.75
C ILE A 76 5.86 5.58 5.53
N THR A 77 5.49 4.68 4.64
CA THR A 77 6.08 4.57 3.31
C THR A 77 5.19 5.33 2.34
N TYR A 78 5.75 6.19 1.49
CA TYR A 78 4.99 6.91 0.47
C TYR A 78 5.82 7.08 -0.81
N THR A 79 5.13 7.33 -1.91
CA THR A 79 5.77 7.73 -3.16
C THR A 79 6.07 9.22 -3.10
N ALA A 80 7.36 9.57 -3.12
CA ALA A 80 7.81 10.94 -3.33
C ALA A 80 7.92 11.17 -4.84
N PHE A 81 7.16 12.12 -5.36
CA PHE A 81 7.10 12.41 -6.78
C PHE A 81 7.76 13.76 -7.09
N GLY A 82 8.79 13.73 -7.93
CA GLY A 82 9.53 14.91 -8.37
C GLY A 82 10.15 14.71 -9.74
N ARG A 83 11.11 15.58 -10.11
CA ARG A 83 11.69 15.66 -11.48
C ARG A 83 12.21 14.34 -12.04
N GLU A 84 12.87 13.56 -11.20
CA GLU A 84 13.50 12.30 -11.59
C GLU A 84 12.49 11.14 -11.65
N GLY A 85 11.22 11.39 -11.32
CA GLY A 85 10.15 10.40 -11.27
C GLY A 85 9.76 9.99 -9.84
N PRO A 86 8.89 8.98 -9.70
CA PRO A 86 8.46 8.49 -8.40
C PRO A 86 9.55 7.65 -7.74
N GLY A 87 9.90 8.00 -6.51
CA GLY A 87 10.74 7.18 -5.62
C GLY A 87 9.99 6.82 -4.34
N VAL A 88 10.60 5.99 -3.50
CA VAL A 88 10.03 5.64 -2.19
C VAL A 88 10.73 6.43 -1.11
N SER A 89 9.96 7.15 -0.30
CA SER A 89 10.42 7.85 0.89
C SER A 89 9.74 7.32 2.15
N LEU A 90 10.42 7.53 3.28
CA LEU A 90 9.92 7.21 4.60
C LEU A 90 9.65 8.47 5.43
N ALA A 91 8.65 8.38 6.28
CA ALA A 91 8.40 9.31 7.38
C ALA A 91 7.98 8.50 8.63
N GLN A 92 7.94 9.15 9.79
CA GLN A 92 7.50 8.52 11.03
C GLN A 92 6.64 9.46 11.87
N THR A 93 5.77 8.88 12.68
CA THR A 93 4.90 9.61 13.62
C THR A 93 4.59 8.75 14.84
N GLU A 94 4.32 9.39 15.98
CA GLU A 94 3.83 8.75 17.20
C GLU A 94 2.33 9.01 17.44
N ASP A 95 1.70 9.91 16.66
CA ASP A 95 0.36 10.41 16.97
C ASP A 95 -0.49 10.84 15.78
N PHE A 96 0.03 10.78 14.55
CA PHE A 96 -0.60 11.30 13.34
C PHE A 96 -0.95 12.80 13.40
N LYS A 97 -0.26 13.56 14.25
CA LYS A 97 -0.34 15.04 14.31
C LYS A 97 0.98 15.67 13.91
N SER A 98 2.10 15.04 14.30
CA SER A 98 3.44 15.46 13.92
C SER A 98 4.17 14.35 13.17
N PHE A 99 4.87 14.73 12.10
CA PHE A 99 5.58 13.80 11.24
C PHE A 99 7.03 14.23 11.07
N GLU A 100 7.94 13.28 11.17
CA GLU A 100 9.36 13.45 10.85
C GLU A 100 9.66 12.72 9.55
N ARG A 101 10.26 13.40 8.57
CA ARG A 101 10.74 12.77 7.34
C ARG A 101 12.04 12.03 7.61
N LEU A 102 12.12 10.80 7.13
CA LEU A 102 13.34 10.00 7.13
C LEU A 102 14.06 10.07 5.76
N GLY A 103 13.36 10.55 4.72
CA GLY A 103 13.90 10.79 3.38
C GLY A 103 13.69 9.63 2.40
N MET A 104 14.21 9.80 1.18
CA MET A 104 14.15 8.78 0.13
C MET A 104 15.01 7.57 0.46
N VAL A 105 14.42 6.38 0.30
CA VAL A 105 15.06 5.09 0.55
C VAL A 105 15.15 4.20 -0.70
N MET A 106 14.30 4.44 -1.71
CA MET A 106 14.44 3.82 -3.04
C MET A 106 14.39 4.90 -4.11
N SER A 107 15.44 4.96 -4.94
CA SER A 107 15.54 5.90 -6.05
C SER A 107 14.51 5.60 -7.16
N PRO A 108 14.04 6.61 -7.90
CA PRO A 108 13.17 6.41 -9.06
C PRO A 108 13.77 5.51 -10.15
N GLU A 109 12.98 4.74 -10.91
CA GLU A 109 11.50 4.65 -10.86
C GLU A 109 11.03 3.51 -9.93
N ASP A 110 10.48 3.87 -8.76
CA ASP A 110 10.04 2.92 -7.73
C ASP A 110 8.83 3.45 -6.95
N LYS A 111 7.95 2.56 -6.48
CA LYS A 111 6.74 2.89 -5.72
C LYS A 111 6.13 1.66 -5.04
N ASN A 112 4.91 1.83 -4.51
CA ASN A 112 4.12 0.75 -3.92
C ASN A 112 4.84 0.06 -2.76
N ALA A 113 5.48 0.87 -1.92
CA ALA A 113 6.26 0.36 -0.83
C ALA A 113 5.39 0.00 0.39
N ALA A 114 5.81 -1.02 1.12
CA ALA A 114 5.15 -1.49 2.32
C ALA A 114 6.18 -2.15 3.26
N LEU A 115 6.27 -1.65 4.49
CA LEU A 115 7.20 -2.16 5.51
C LEU A 115 6.52 -3.24 6.36
N LEU A 116 7.23 -4.33 6.68
CA LEU A 116 6.76 -5.29 7.69
C LEU A 116 6.77 -4.68 9.10
N PRO A 117 5.84 -5.08 10.00
CA PRO A 117 5.70 -4.52 11.35
C PRO A 117 6.83 -4.95 12.30
N ARG A 118 7.67 -5.91 11.90
CA ARG A 118 8.82 -6.40 12.66
C ARG A 118 9.97 -6.79 11.74
N ARG A 119 11.16 -6.90 12.33
CA ARG A 119 12.36 -7.43 11.66
C ARG A 119 12.22 -8.94 11.39
N ILE A 120 12.82 -9.39 10.30
CA ILE A 120 13.00 -10.80 9.94
C ILE A 120 14.49 -11.09 9.84
N GLY A 121 15.00 -12.04 10.64
CA GLY A 121 16.44 -12.34 10.67
C GLY A 121 17.32 -11.16 11.13
N GLY A 122 16.77 -10.21 11.89
CA GLY A 122 17.46 -9.00 12.35
C GLY A 122 17.33 -7.78 11.45
N ASP A 123 16.78 -7.93 10.24
CA ASP A 123 16.62 -6.84 9.28
C ASP A 123 15.16 -6.38 9.13
N TRP A 124 14.98 -5.08 8.93
CA TRP A 124 13.74 -4.53 8.38
C TRP A 124 13.52 -5.03 6.96
N VAL A 125 12.28 -5.30 6.60
CA VAL A 125 11.90 -5.78 5.25
C VAL A 125 10.92 -4.80 4.63
N LEU A 126 11.33 -4.19 3.53
CA LEU A 126 10.51 -3.28 2.74
C LEU A 126 10.20 -3.95 1.41
N PHE A 127 8.91 -4.19 1.16
CA PHE A 127 8.43 -4.48 -0.18
C PHE A 127 8.38 -3.18 -0.98
N HIS A 128 8.69 -3.25 -2.26
CA HIS A 128 8.68 -2.12 -3.20
C HIS A 128 8.56 -2.63 -4.64
N ARG A 129 8.53 -1.74 -5.63
CA ARG A 129 8.14 -2.06 -7.01
C ARG A 129 8.97 -1.25 -8.01
N PRO A 130 10.25 -1.61 -8.18
CA PRO A 130 11.09 -0.99 -9.19
C PRO A 130 10.50 -1.24 -10.58
N THR A 131 10.54 -0.21 -11.43
CA THR A 131 10.08 -0.30 -12.82
C THR A 131 11.30 -0.31 -13.73
N SER A 132 11.36 -1.31 -14.61
CA SER A 132 12.44 -1.51 -15.57
C SER A 132 11.89 -1.93 -16.93
N ALA A 133 12.76 -2.02 -17.94
CA ALA A 133 12.40 -2.57 -19.25
C ALA A 133 11.86 -4.01 -19.15
N GLN A 134 12.33 -4.78 -18.16
CA GLN A 134 11.94 -6.16 -17.89
C GLN A 134 10.60 -6.27 -17.17
N GLY A 135 10.09 -5.17 -16.60
CA GLY A 135 8.79 -5.10 -15.98
C GLY A 135 8.72 -4.37 -14.67
N ALA A 136 7.56 -4.56 -14.04
CA ALA A 136 7.13 -3.93 -12.80
C ALA A 136 6.54 -5.04 -11.91
N ASP A 137 7.42 -5.69 -11.18
CA ASP A 137 7.14 -6.78 -10.24
C ASP A 137 7.32 -6.31 -8.79
N VAL A 138 6.78 -7.05 -7.83
CA VAL A 138 7.05 -6.80 -6.40
C VAL A 138 8.40 -7.40 -6.03
N TRP A 139 9.24 -6.58 -5.42
CA TRP A 139 10.50 -6.96 -4.81
C TRP A 139 10.45 -6.67 -3.32
N LEU A 140 11.35 -7.28 -2.56
CA LEU A 140 11.69 -6.84 -1.21
C LEU A 140 13.16 -6.46 -1.15
N SER A 141 13.49 -5.57 -0.22
CA SER A 141 14.86 -5.23 0.19
C SER A 141 14.95 -5.21 1.72
N ARG A 142 16.17 -5.35 2.24
CA ARG A 142 16.47 -5.47 3.66
C ARG A 142 17.27 -4.28 4.17
N SER A 143 17.10 -3.92 5.43
CA SER A 143 17.86 -2.85 6.08
C SER A 143 18.05 -3.09 7.57
N SER A 144 19.22 -2.79 8.10
CA SER A 144 19.46 -2.83 9.55
C SER A 144 19.04 -1.53 10.25
N ASP A 145 18.94 -0.41 9.52
CA ASP A 145 18.85 0.96 10.04
C ASP A 145 17.71 1.82 9.45
N LEU A 146 16.86 1.25 8.57
CA LEU A 146 15.80 1.92 7.79
C LEU A 146 16.30 2.94 6.75
N LYS A 147 17.61 3.06 6.54
CA LYS A 147 18.22 4.05 5.63
C LYS A 147 18.92 3.38 4.47
N SER A 148 19.76 2.39 4.75
CA SER A 148 20.54 1.67 3.75
C SER A 148 19.85 0.34 3.44
N TRP A 149 19.45 0.15 2.19
CA TRP A 149 18.70 -1.02 1.75
C TRP A 149 19.54 -1.92 0.82
N HIS A 150 19.46 -3.23 1.02
CA HIS A 150 20.26 -4.23 0.31
C HIS A 150 19.48 -5.54 0.08
N SER A 151 20.15 -6.52 -0.55
CA SER A 151 19.61 -7.88 -0.79
C SER A 151 18.24 -7.89 -1.49
N PRO A 152 18.12 -7.30 -2.70
CA PRO A 152 16.85 -7.29 -3.41
C PRO A 152 16.46 -8.71 -3.84
N GLU A 153 15.24 -9.12 -3.49
CA GLU A 153 14.67 -10.42 -3.84
C GLU A 153 13.30 -10.23 -4.52
N ARG A 154 13.06 -10.90 -5.64
CA ARG A 154 11.76 -10.85 -6.33
C ARG A 154 10.74 -11.69 -5.56
N VAL A 155 9.57 -11.13 -5.30
CA VAL A 155 8.51 -11.76 -4.50
C VAL A 155 7.34 -12.16 -5.39
N LEU A 156 6.60 -11.18 -5.92
CA LEU A 156 5.46 -11.42 -6.81
C LEU A 156 5.82 -10.94 -8.21
N GLY A 157 6.00 -11.90 -9.10
CA GLY A 157 6.08 -11.64 -10.54
C GLY A 157 4.70 -11.37 -11.14
N ARG A 158 4.63 -10.42 -12.08
CA ARG A 158 3.48 -10.32 -12.99
C ARG A 158 3.33 -11.63 -13.77
N ARG A 159 2.08 -12.07 -13.94
CA ARG A 159 1.77 -13.20 -14.83
C ARG A 159 1.89 -12.73 -16.30
N GLN A 160 1.62 -13.61 -17.26
CA GLN A 160 1.83 -13.30 -18.69
C GLN A 160 0.55 -13.50 -19.50
N GLY A 161 0.45 -12.89 -20.68
CA GLY A 161 -0.70 -13.10 -21.57
C GLY A 161 -2.02 -12.54 -21.02
N GLY A 162 -3.06 -13.37 -20.97
CA GLY A 162 -4.43 -12.93 -20.67
C GLY A 162 -4.77 -12.69 -19.19
N TRP A 163 -3.81 -12.90 -18.28
CA TRP A 163 -4.03 -12.76 -16.84
C TRP A 163 -4.36 -11.32 -16.45
N TRP A 164 -5.15 -11.19 -15.39
CA TRP A 164 -5.62 -9.88 -14.91
C TRP A 164 -4.51 -9.02 -14.30
N ASP A 165 -3.39 -9.63 -13.91
CA ASP A 165 -2.21 -9.01 -13.29
C ASP A 165 -0.96 -9.12 -14.18
N ALA A 166 -1.15 -9.18 -15.51
CA ALA A 166 -0.07 -9.44 -16.46
C ALA A 166 0.78 -8.21 -16.83
N ALA A 167 0.25 -7.00 -16.73
CA ALA A 167 0.99 -5.80 -17.13
C ALA A 167 2.00 -5.36 -16.04
N ARG A 168 1.51 -5.29 -14.80
CA ARG A 168 2.30 -4.98 -13.61
C ARG A 168 1.56 -5.42 -12.35
N VAL A 169 2.33 -5.65 -11.29
CA VAL A 169 1.84 -5.87 -9.92
C VAL A 169 2.50 -4.89 -8.96
N GLY A 170 1.92 -4.71 -7.78
CA GLY A 170 2.49 -3.90 -6.72
C GLY A 170 1.78 -4.15 -5.38
N MET A 171 2.46 -3.84 -4.28
CA MET A 171 1.86 -4.00 -2.96
C MET A 171 0.69 -3.04 -2.78
N GLY A 172 -0.32 -3.52 -2.05
CA GLY A 172 -1.40 -2.68 -1.56
C GLY A 172 -1.05 -2.12 -0.18
N PRO A 173 -1.77 -2.52 0.89
CA PRO A 173 -1.43 -2.21 2.28
C PRO A 173 -0.20 -2.99 2.79
N PRO A 174 0.34 -2.64 3.98
CA PRO A 174 1.29 -3.48 4.69
C PRO A 174 0.77 -4.91 4.89
N PRO A 175 1.61 -5.95 4.71
CA PRO A 175 1.19 -7.31 4.97
C PRO A 175 0.72 -7.52 6.40
N LEU A 176 -0.38 -8.25 6.57
CA LEU A 176 -0.91 -8.61 7.88
C LEU A 176 -0.28 -9.94 8.34
N GLU A 177 0.28 -9.97 9.55
CA GLU A 177 0.79 -11.21 10.14
C GLU A 177 -0.38 -12.14 10.52
N THR A 178 -0.30 -13.41 10.12
CA THR A 178 -1.28 -14.44 10.47
C THR A 178 -0.57 -15.75 10.82
N GLU A 179 -1.30 -16.68 11.44
CA GLU A 179 -0.80 -18.04 11.73
C GLU A 179 -0.41 -18.86 10.50
N HIS A 180 -0.84 -18.45 9.31
CA HIS A 180 -0.53 -19.14 8.05
C HIS A 180 0.56 -18.47 7.22
N GLY A 181 0.99 -17.26 7.58
CA GLY A 181 1.86 -16.44 6.74
C GLY A 181 1.54 -14.96 6.80
N TRP A 182 2.28 -14.17 6.03
CA TRP A 182 1.93 -12.79 5.74
C TRP A 182 0.78 -12.75 4.73
N LEU A 183 -0.40 -12.32 5.16
CA LEU A 183 -1.52 -12.02 4.28
C LEU A 183 -1.21 -10.73 3.50
N VAL A 184 -1.14 -10.87 2.18
CA VAL A 184 -0.85 -9.77 1.25
C VAL A 184 -2.06 -9.49 0.37
N VAL A 185 -2.54 -8.25 0.43
CA VAL A 185 -3.42 -7.70 -0.60
C VAL A 185 -2.55 -6.93 -1.60
N TYR A 186 -2.51 -7.38 -2.85
CA TYR A 186 -1.71 -6.76 -3.91
C TYR A 186 -2.61 -6.26 -5.03
N HIS A 187 -2.19 -5.23 -5.76
CA HIS A 187 -2.87 -4.83 -6.98
C HIS A 187 -2.20 -5.44 -8.20
N GLY A 188 -3.00 -5.72 -9.21
CA GLY A 188 -2.57 -6.21 -10.51
C GLY A 188 -3.28 -5.47 -11.63
N VAL A 189 -2.58 -5.28 -12.74
CA VAL A 189 -3.08 -4.52 -13.88
C VAL A 189 -3.16 -5.39 -15.11
N ARG A 190 -4.31 -5.32 -15.78
CA ARG A 190 -4.49 -5.80 -17.15
C ARG A 190 -4.48 -4.61 -18.09
N GLN A 191 -3.56 -4.60 -19.05
CA GLN A 191 -3.57 -3.60 -20.11
C GLN A 191 -4.62 -3.96 -21.16
N THR A 192 -5.50 -3.01 -21.47
CA THR A 192 -6.45 -3.09 -22.58
C THR A 192 -6.15 -1.99 -23.60
N VAL A 193 -6.88 -2.00 -24.72
CA VAL A 193 -6.81 -0.94 -25.73
C VAL A 193 -7.24 0.43 -25.19
N ALA A 194 -8.10 0.47 -24.17
CA ALA A 194 -8.64 1.70 -23.60
C ALA A 194 -7.85 2.18 -22.36
N GLY A 195 -6.89 1.39 -21.86
CA GLY A 195 -6.14 1.69 -20.64
C GLY A 195 -5.95 0.48 -19.73
N GLY A 196 -5.38 0.73 -18.56
CA GLY A 196 -5.16 -0.29 -17.54
C GLY A 196 -6.42 -0.53 -16.71
N LEU A 197 -6.71 -1.80 -16.40
CA LEU A 197 -7.73 -2.19 -15.43
C LEU A 197 -7.03 -2.61 -14.14
N TYR A 198 -7.20 -1.85 -13.06
CA TYR A 198 -6.56 -2.12 -11.77
C TYR A 198 -7.51 -2.90 -10.87
N ARG A 199 -7.05 -4.03 -10.36
CA ARG A 199 -7.82 -4.92 -9.48
C ARG A 199 -6.94 -5.38 -8.32
N ALA A 200 -7.56 -5.89 -7.26
CA ALA A 200 -6.88 -6.44 -6.10
C ALA A 200 -6.95 -7.98 -6.10
N GLY A 201 -5.84 -8.61 -5.76
CA GLY A 201 -5.73 -10.05 -5.51
C GLY A 201 -5.08 -10.30 -4.16
N LEU A 202 -4.91 -11.58 -3.84
CA LEU A 202 -4.42 -12.03 -2.55
C LEU A 202 -3.22 -12.94 -2.71
N ALA A 203 -2.28 -12.86 -1.78
CA ALA A 203 -1.19 -13.81 -1.64
C ALA A 203 -0.91 -14.08 -0.15
N LEU A 204 -0.26 -15.21 0.11
CA LEU A 204 0.24 -15.59 1.42
C LEU A 204 1.75 -15.81 1.29
N LEU A 205 2.55 -15.10 2.06
CA LEU A 205 4.02 -15.23 2.06
C LEU A 205 4.50 -15.94 3.33
N ASP A 206 5.65 -16.59 3.26
CA ASP A 206 6.25 -17.24 4.42
C ASP A 206 6.68 -16.22 5.49
N LEU A 207 6.46 -16.54 6.77
CA LEU A 207 6.72 -15.64 7.90
C LEU A 207 8.20 -15.29 8.03
N GLU A 208 9.09 -16.26 7.82
CA GLU A 208 10.53 -16.13 8.03
C GLU A 208 11.28 -15.96 6.71
N GLU A 209 10.69 -16.41 5.59
CA GLU A 209 11.20 -16.22 4.24
C GLU A 209 10.25 -15.36 3.40
N PRO A 210 10.10 -14.04 3.64
CA PRO A 210 9.05 -13.21 3.03
C PRO A 210 9.16 -13.05 1.49
N ALA A 211 10.23 -13.53 0.85
CA ALA A 211 10.31 -13.63 -0.61
C ALA A 211 9.55 -14.85 -1.17
N ARG A 212 9.26 -15.84 -0.32
CA ARG A 212 8.63 -17.10 -0.69
C ARG A 212 7.11 -16.98 -0.63
N VAL A 213 6.48 -17.11 -1.79
CA VAL A 213 5.03 -17.13 -1.93
C VAL A 213 4.51 -18.53 -1.60
N LEU A 214 3.71 -18.66 -0.55
CA LEU A 214 3.08 -19.92 -0.14
C LEU A 214 1.82 -20.21 -0.96
N ARG A 215 1.00 -19.18 -1.18
CA ARG A 215 -0.26 -19.24 -1.94
C ARG A 215 -0.48 -17.93 -2.68
N ARG A 216 -1.15 -18.00 -3.84
CA ARG A 216 -1.54 -16.81 -4.59
C ARG A 216 -2.88 -17.04 -5.29
N SER A 217 -3.80 -16.10 -5.18
CA SER A 217 -5.08 -16.19 -5.86
C SER A 217 -4.91 -16.12 -7.38
N ASP A 218 -5.58 -17.02 -8.09
CA ASP A 218 -5.63 -16.95 -9.56
C ASP A 218 -6.56 -15.83 -10.03
N GLU A 219 -7.69 -15.68 -9.33
CA GLU A 219 -8.66 -14.63 -9.56
C GLU A 219 -8.36 -13.38 -8.71
N TRP A 220 -8.82 -12.23 -9.19
CA TRP A 220 -8.90 -11.01 -8.39
C TRP A 220 -10.12 -11.10 -7.48
N VAL A 221 -10.04 -10.49 -6.30
CA VAL A 221 -11.10 -10.52 -5.27
C VAL A 221 -11.89 -9.21 -5.20
N LEU A 222 -11.31 -8.12 -5.72
CA LEU A 222 -11.97 -6.82 -5.82
C LEU A 222 -11.53 -6.11 -7.10
N GLY A 223 -12.46 -5.48 -7.79
CA GLY A 223 -12.18 -4.76 -9.03
C GLY A 223 -13.30 -3.79 -9.39
N PRO A 224 -13.07 -2.89 -10.36
CA PRO A 224 -14.00 -1.82 -10.68
C PRO A 224 -15.33 -2.37 -11.18
N ASN A 225 -16.41 -1.99 -10.53
CA ASN A 225 -17.78 -2.34 -10.88
C ASN A 225 -18.77 -1.20 -10.60
N ALA A 226 -18.62 -0.51 -9.46
CA ALA A 226 -19.47 0.62 -9.11
C ALA A 226 -19.10 1.89 -9.91
N ASP A 227 -20.06 2.80 -10.09
CA ASP A 227 -19.88 4.04 -10.86
C ASP A 227 -18.64 4.85 -10.41
N TYR A 228 -18.40 4.91 -9.11
CA TYR A 228 -17.26 5.63 -8.51
C TYR A 228 -15.91 4.92 -8.69
N GLU A 229 -15.89 3.68 -9.17
CA GLU A 229 -14.67 2.89 -9.47
C GLU A 229 -14.36 2.89 -10.97
N VAL A 230 -15.40 2.97 -11.80
CA VAL A 230 -15.28 3.00 -13.26
C VAL A 230 -15.11 4.41 -13.82
N SER A 231 -15.51 5.45 -13.08
CA SER A 231 -15.45 6.86 -13.51
C SER A 231 -14.76 7.74 -12.48
N GLY A 232 -13.79 8.53 -12.95
CA GLY A 232 -12.97 9.45 -12.16
C GLY A 232 -11.80 9.98 -12.99
N ASP A 233 -10.78 10.53 -12.33
CA ASP A 233 -9.58 11.07 -12.99
C ASP A 233 -8.80 9.97 -13.71
N VAL A 234 -8.78 8.76 -13.13
CA VAL A 234 -8.26 7.55 -13.77
C VAL A 234 -9.35 6.47 -13.72
N PRO A 235 -10.09 6.22 -14.82
CA PRO A 235 -11.20 5.27 -14.81
C PRO A 235 -10.72 3.82 -14.65
N ASN A 236 -11.61 2.97 -14.14
CA ASN A 236 -11.39 1.53 -13.94
C ASN A 236 -10.26 1.20 -12.96
N VAL A 237 -10.28 1.86 -11.79
CA VAL A 237 -9.28 1.67 -10.74
C VAL A 237 -9.92 1.24 -9.43
N VAL A 238 -9.46 0.11 -8.92
CA VAL A 238 -9.49 -0.26 -7.49
C VAL A 238 -8.05 -0.42 -7.02
N PHE A 239 -7.63 0.39 -6.06
CA PHE A 239 -6.25 0.47 -5.61
C PHE A 239 -6.13 0.38 -4.08
N PRO A 240 -5.89 -0.80 -3.50
CA PRO A 240 -5.84 -0.98 -2.04
C PRO A 240 -4.58 -0.35 -1.45
N CYS A 241 -4.72 0.40 -0.34
CA CYS A 241 -3.60 1.03 0.36
C CYS A 241 -3.64 0.89 1.89
N GLY A 242 -4.82 0.77 2.49
CA GLY A 242 -4.98 0.64 3.94
C GLY A 242 -5.72 -0.63 4.31
N LEU A 243 -5.25 -1.33 5.34
CA LEU A 243 -5.92 -2.50 5.91
C LEU A 243 -5.91 -2.39 7.43
N VAL A 244 -7.08 -2.46 8.03
CA VAL A 244 -7.24 -2.59 9.48
C VAL A 244 -7.88 -3.94 9.76
N HIS A 245 -7.34 -4.68 10.73
CA HIS A 245 -7.92 -5.93 11.20
C HIS A 245 -8.46 -5.72 12.62
N ASP A 246 -9.78 -5.83 12.77
CA ASP A 246 -10.42 -5.95 14.07
C ASP A 246 -10.47 -7.44 14.45
N ALA A 247 -9.46 -7.87 15.22
CA ALA A 247 -9.35 -9.25 15.68
C ALA A 247 -10.48 -9.65 16.65
N GLY A 248 -11.16 -8.68 17.29
CA GLY A 248 -12.25 -8.95 18.22
C GLY A 248 -13.52 -9.46 17.54
N ASN A 249 -13.73 -9.08 16.28
CA ASN A 249 -14.88 -9.51 15.47
C ASN A 249 -14.47 -10.21 14.16
N ASP A 250 -13.18 -10.53 13.99
CA ASP A 250 -12.64 -11.21 12.81
C ASP A 250 -12.93 -10.44 11.50
N THR A 251 -12.94 -9.09 11.53
CA THR A 251 -13.28 -8.26 10.38
C THR A 251 -12.06 -7.50 9.84
N LEU A 252 -11.86 -7.60 8.54
CA LEU A 252 -10.93 -6.77 7.77
C LEU A 252 -11.66 -5.56 7.19
N PHE A 253 -11.04 -4.38 7.34
CA PHE A 253 -11.43 -3.13 6.71
C PHE A 253 -10.37 -2.74 5.69
N LEU A 254 -10.66 -2.97 4.41
CA LEU A 254 -9.77 -2.65 3.29
C LEU A 254 -10.16 -1.31 2.67
N TYR A 255 -9.31 -0.31 2.87
CA TYR A 255 -9.44 1.02 2.25
C TYR A 255 -8.71 1.04 0.91
N TYR A 256 -9.43 1.45 -0.13
CA TYR A 256 -8.93 1.45 -1.49
C TYR A 256 -9.27 2.74 -2.22
N GLY A 257 -8.37 3.20 -3.09
CA GLY A 257 -8.68 4.25 -4.04
C GLY A 257 -9.58 3.73 -5.16
N ALA A 258 -10.61 4.51 -5.48
CA ALA A 258 -11.55 4.24 -6.54
C ALA A 258 -11.47 5.35 -7.60
N ALA A 259 -11.17 4.93 -8.83
CA ALA A 259 -10.99 5.79 -10.01
C ALA A 259 -10.04 6.99 -9.82
N ASP A 260 -9.06 6.89 -8.92
CA ASP A 260 -8.23 7.98 -8.40
C ASP A 260 -8.99 9.21 -7.87
N THR A 261 -10.30 9.10 -7.62
CA THR A 261 -11.15 10.23 -7.21
C THR A 261 -11.75 10.04 -5.81
N ARG A 262 -12.00 8.80 -5.36
CA ARG A 262 -12.63 8.50 -4.06
C ARG A 262 -11.81 7.49 -3.26
N ILE A 263 -12.10 7.40 -1.97
CA ILE A 263 -11.68 6.28 -1.12
C ILE A 263 -12.93 5.43 -0.86
N GLY A 264 -12.86 4.15 -1.20
CA GLY A 264 -13.85 3.14 -0.87
C GLY A 264 -13.41 2.28 0.31
N LEU A 265 -14.36 1.56 0.88
CA LEU A 265 -14.15 0.58 1.95
C LEU A 265 -14.80 -0.74 1.54
N ALA A 266 -14.04 -1.82 1.56
CA ALA A 266 -14.53 -3.18 1.48
C ALA A 266 -14.30 -3.90 2.80
N THR A 267 -15.23 -4.76 3.21
CA THR A 267 -15.09 -5.56 4.42
C THR A 267 -15.22 -7.05 4.11
N ALA A 268 -14.51 -7.87 4.87
CA ALA A 268 -14.57 -9.32 4.81
C ALA A 268 -14.15 -9.90 6.16
N ARG A 269 -14.51 -11.15 6.43
CA ARG A 269 -13.95 -11.85 7.58
C ARG A 269 -12.51 -12.29 7.28
N CYS A 270 -11.60 -12.12 8.23
CA CYS A 270 -10.20 -12.52 8.03
C CYS A 270 -10.11 -14.04 7.81
N SER A 271 -10.85 -14.81 8.60
CA SER A 271 -10.96 -16.27 8.44
C SER A 271 -11.43 -16.70 7.05
N ASP A 272 -12.49 -16.09 6.50
CA ASP A 272 -13.00 -16.43 5.16
C ASP A 272 -11.97 -16.12 4.06
N VAL A 273 -11.23 -15.01 4.21
CA VAL A 273 -10.15 -14.61 3.29
C VAL A 273 -8.99 -15.61 3.33
N LEU A 274 -8.60 -16.06 4.52
CA LEU A 274 -7.54 -17.06 4.70
C LEU A 274 -7.97 -18.44 4.18
N GLU A 275 -9.21 -18.86 4.44
CA GLU A 275 -9.78 -20.11 3.93
C GLU A 275 -9.71 -20.15 2.39
N TYR A 276 -10.14 -19.07 1.73
CA TYR A 276 -10.01 -18.94 0.27
C TYR A 276 -8.56 -19.04 -0.21
N LEU A 277 -7.63 -18.32 0.43
CA LEU A 277 -6.21 -18.35 0.05
C LEU A 277 -5.57 -19.72 0.23
N LEU A 278 -5.92 -20.45 1.29
CA LEU A 278 -5.37 -21.79 1.55
C LEU A 278 -5.80 -22.81 0.50
N ALA A 279 -6.97 -22.61 -0.12
CA ALA A 279 -7.48 -23.39 -1.24
C ALA A 279 -6.90 -22.97 -2.61
N CYS A 280 -6.23 -21.83 -2.69
CA CYS A 280 -5.58 -21.37 -3.92
C CYS A 280 -4.34 -22.22 -4.28
N PRO A 281 -3.84 -22.15 -5.53
CA PRO A 281 -2.61 -22.81 -5.92
C PRO A 281 -1.39 -22.37 -5.09
N PRO A 282 -0.37 -23.22 -4.97
CA PRO A 282 0.93 -22.79 -4.46
C PRO A 282 1.53 -21.69 -5.33
N GLY A 283 2.27 -20.78 -4.68
CA GLY A 283 2.89 -19.61 -5.30
C GLY A 283 4.09 -19.91 -6.20
#